data_AF-A0A2D6GTY4-F1
#
_entry.id   AF-A0A2D6GTY4-F1
#
_cell.length_a   1.000
_cell.length_b   1.000
_cell.length_c   1.000
_cell.angle_alpha   90.00
_cell.angle_beta   90.00
_cell.angle_gamma   90.00
#
_symmetry.space_group_name_H-M   'P 1'
#
loop_
_entity.id
_entity.type
_entity.pdbx_description
1 polymer ?
#
loop_
_entity_poly.entity_id
_entity_poly.type
_entity_poly.pdbx_seq_one_letter_code
_entity_poly.pdbx_strand_id
1 'polypeptide(L)'
;MPEHTILKSREYRQIISFLTSIIDQSFLSEKDMLISAEGAPDDRQKAELAELRERRDSAYIVLEKVLEVVLQELSENETDDGAAPDKEAMSSLTEIVFPDDAKCLLLKREFKDELSKLN
;
A
#
# COMPACT_ATOMS: atom_id res chain seq x y z
N MET A 1 17.23 25.74 0.76
CA MET A 1 17.56 24.34 1.13
C MET A 1 16.32 23.51 0.84
N PRO A 2 16.44 22.39 0.11
CA PRO A 2 15.33 21.61 -0.46
C PRO A 2 14.78 20.59 0.55
N GLU A 3 14.02 21.05 1.55
CA GLU A 3 13.57 20.18 2.65
C GLU A 3 12.24 19.44 2.35
N HIS A 4 11.47 19.86 1.34
CA HIS A 4 10.11 19.37 1.10
C HIS A 4 10.00 18.09 0.27
N THR A 5 10.84 17.93 -0.77
CA THR A 5 10.91 16.69 -1.57
C THR A 5 11.30 15.48 -0.73
N ILE A 6 12.10 15.71 0.31
CA ILE A 6 12.63 14.68 1.22
C ILE A 6 11.53 14.14 2.15
N LEU A 7 10.56 14.97 2.53
CA LEU A 7 9.46 14.58 3.43
C LEU A 7 8.40 13.73 2.71
N LYS A 8 7.91 14.15 1.53
CA LYS A 8 6.95 13.35 0.73
C LYS A 8 7.55 12.04 0.22
N SER A 9 8.84 12.04 -0.17
CA SER A 9 9.54 10.81 -0.57
C SER A 9 9.64 9.79 0.56
N ARG A 10 9.69 10.23 1.82
CA ARG A 10 9.60 9.33 2.99
C ARG A 10 8.23 8.69 3.09
N GLU A 11 7.16 9.46 2.86
CA GLU A 11 5.76 8.98 2.91
C GLU A 11 5.49 7.95 1.81
N TYR A 12 5.87 8.25 0.56
CA TYR A 12 5.77 7.29 -0.54
C TYR A 12 6.53 6.00 -0.23
N ARG A 13 7.76 6.11 0.28
CA ARG A 13 8.56 4.95 0.65
C ARG A 13 7.86 4.10 1.71
N GLN A 14 7.25 4.71 2.72
CA GLN A 14 6.52 4.00 3.77
C GLN A 14 5.31 3.24 3.21
N ILE A 15 4.48 3.90 2.39
CA ILE A 15 3.31 3.28 1.77
C ILE A 15 3.73 2.14 0.83
N ILE A 16 4.72 2.39 -0.03
CA ILE A 16 5.23 1.38 -0.97
C ILE A 16 5.78 0.18 -0.18
N SER A 17 6.59 0.41 0.85
CA SER A 17 7.20 -0.65 1.65
C SER A 17 6.14 -1.52 2.35
N PHE A 18 5.09 -0.89 2.89
CA PHE A 18 3.94 -1.59 3.47
C PHE A 18 3.23 -2.48 2.44
N LEU A 19 2.89 -1.92 1.27
CA LEU A 19 2.17 -2.64 0.22
C LEU A 19 2.99 -3.80 -0.34
N THR A 20 4.30 -3.58 -0.58
CA THR A 20 5.19 -4.66 -1.04
C THR A 20 5.33 -5.75 0.00
N SER A 21 5.38 -5.42 1.30
CA SER A 21 5.42 -6.42 2.36
C SER A 21 4.15 -7.28 2.37
N ILE A 22 2.97 -6.69 2.19
CA ILE A 22 1.71 -7.45 2.10
C ILE A 22 1.73 -8.38 0.89
N ILE A 23 2.18 -7.89 -0.27
CA ILE A 23 2.26 -8.68 -1.50
C ILE A 23 3.20 -9.87 -1.28
N ASP A 24 4.40 -9.64 -0.76
CA ASP A 24 5.40 -10.69 -0.51
C ASP A 24 4.90 -11.73 0.49
N GLN A 25 4.35 -11.27 1.63
CA GLN A 25 3.76 -12.15 2.64
C GLN A 25 2.60 -12.98 2.10
N SER A 26 1.78 -12.40 1.21
CA SER A 26 0.67 -13.14 0.60
C SER A 26 1.16 -14.29 -0.29
N PHE A 27 2.23 -14.06 -1.07
CA PHE A 27 2.83 -15.11 -1.91
C PHE A 27 3.51 -16.19 -1.08
N LEU A 28 4.20 -15.81 0.00
CA LEU A 28 4.81 -16.78 0.91
C LEU A 28 3.74 -17.64 1.59
N SER A 29 2.67 -17.02 2.09
CA SER A 29 1.57 -17.74 2.74
C SER A 29 0.84 -18.67 1.77
N GLU A 30 0.57 -18.22 0.55
CA GLU A 30 -0.03 -19.03 -0.51
C GLU A 30 0.87 -20.22 -0.89
N LYS A 31 2.18 -19.99 -1.02
CA LYS A 31 3.16 -21.04 -1.30
C LYS A 31 3.20 -22.09 -0.18
N ASP A 32 3.26 -21.66 1.07
CA ASP A 32 3.32 -22.55 2.22
C ASP A 32 2.04 -23.39 2.36
N MET A 33 0.88 -22.81 2.08
CA MET A 33 -0.40 -23.53 2.01
C MET A 33 -0.41 -24.60 0.93
N LEU A 34 0.05 -24.27 -0.28
CA LEU A 34 0.08 -25.21 -1.39
C LEU A 34 1.11 -26.33 -1.19
N ILE A 35 2.23 -26.06 -0.53
CA ILE A 35 3.23 -27.08 -0.17
C ILE A 35 2.70 -27.99 0.94
N SER A 36 1.97 -27.45 1.91
CA SER A 36 1.45 -28.20 3.06
C SER A 36 0.20 -29.01 2.74
N ALA A 37 -0.49 -28.71 1.62
CA ALA A 37 -1.62 -29.49 1.16
C ALA A 37 -1.14 -30.83 0.58
N GLU A 38 -1.41 -31.95 1.27
CA GLU A 38 -1.21 -33.30 0.74
C GLU A 38 -2.29 -33.62 -0.32
N GLY A 39 -2.24 -32.94 -1.46
CA GLY A 39 -3.17 -33.11 -2.57
C GLY A 39 -3.87 -31.82 -3.01
N ALA A 40 -5.07 -31.94 -3.56
CA ALA A 40 -5.86 -30.77 -3.94
C ALA A 40 -6.31 -30.02 -2.67
N PRO A 41 -6.22 -28.67 -2.63
CA PRO A 41 -6.63 -27.91 -1.48
C PRO A 41 -8.12 -28.16 -1.17
N ASP A 42 -8.44 -28.30 0.11
CA ASP A 42 -9.83 -28.43 0.55
C ASP A 42 -10.59 -27.10 0.39
N ASP A 43 -11.91 -27.12 0.60
CA ASP A 43 -12.73 -25.93 0.36
C ASP A 43 -12.42 -24.78 1.33
N ARG A 44 -11.88 -25.09 2.51
CA ARG A 44 -11.43 -24.08 3.47
C ARG A 44 -10.13 -23.42 2.98
N GLN A 45 -9.16 -24.21 2.55
CA GLN A 45 -7.90 -23.72 1.98
C GLN A 45 -8.15 -22.90 0.71
N LYS A 46 -9.12 -23.29 -0.13
CA LYS A 46 -9.52 -22.48 -1.30
C LYS A 46 -10.09 -21.12 -0.90
N ALA A 47 -10.91 -21.06 0.15
CA ALA A 47 -11.47 -19.81 0.64
C ALA A 47 -10.35 -18.89 1.20
N GLU A 48 -9.44 -19.44 1.99
CA GLU A 48 -8.30 -18.71 2.54
C GLU A 48 -7.34 -18.22 1.42
N LEU A 49 -7.10 -19.04 0.39
CA LEU A 49 -6.33 -18.63 -0.80
C LEU A 49 -7.03 -17.54 -1.61
N ALA A 50 -8.35 -17.60 -1.75
CA ALA A 50 -9.12 -16.57 -2.42
C ALA A 50 -9.01 -15.23 -1.68
N GLU A 51 -9.10 -15.24 -0.35
CA GLU A 51 -8.94 -14.05 0.47
C GLU A 51 -7.52 -13.47 0.37
N LEU A 52 -6.48 -14.32 0.40
CA LEU A 52 -5.08 -13.89 0.21
C LEU A 52 -4.87 -13.22 -1.15
N ARG A 53 -5.42 -13.81 -2.22
CA ARG A 53 -5.35 -13.27 -3.58
C ARG A 53 -6.07 -11.94 -3.69
N GLU A 54 -7.27 -11.82 -3.15
CA GLU A 54 -8.05 -10.59 -3.22
C GLU A 54 -7.42 -9.45 -2.38
N ARG A 55 -6.79 -9.80 -1.25
CA ARG A 55 -5.99 -8.86 -0.46
C ARG A 55 -4.77 -8.38 -1.24
N ARG A 56 -4.09 -9.27 -1.97
CA ARG A 56 -2.98 -8.93 -2.85
C ARG A 56 -3.42 -8.03 -4.01
N ASP A 57 -4.53 -8.34 -4.65
CA ASP A 57 -5.10 -7.51 -5.73
C ASP A 57 -5.40 -6.09 -5.23
N SER A 58 -5.97 -5.98 -4.02
CA SER A 58 -6.20 -4.67 -3.38
C SER A 58 -4.89 -3.91 -3.13
N ALA A 59 -3.84 -4.61 -2.68
CA ALA A 59 -2.52 -4.00 -2.48
C ALA A 59 -1.90 -3.51 -3.80
N TYR A 60 -2.09 -4.23 -4.91
CA TYR A 60 -1.67 -3.79 -6.24
C TYR A 60 -2.41 -2.54 -6.71
N ILE A 61 -3.72 -2.46 -6.50
CA ILE A 61 -4.53 -1.27 -6.86
C ILE A 61 -4.01 -0.03 -6.12
N VAL A 62 -3.75 -0.15 -4.82
CA VAL A 62 -3.22 0.98 -4.04
C VAL A 62 -1.80 1.32 -4.50
N LEU A 63 -0.96 0.32 -4.79
CA LEU A 63 0.41 0.54 -5.25
C LEU A 63 0.43 1.28 -6.60
N GLU A 64 -0.43 0.90 -7.53
CA GLU A 64 -0.59 1.58 -8.82
C GLU A 64 -0.97 3.05 -8.61
N LYS A 65 -1.98 3.34 -7.78
CA LYS A 65 -2.36 4.71 -7.45
C LYS A 65 -1.25 5.53 -6.81
N VAL A 66 -0.46 4.94 -5.90
CA VAL A 66 0.69 5.62 -5.30
C VAL A 66 1.71 5.98 -6.37
N LEU A 67 2.00 5.06 -7.30
CA LEU A 67 2.94 5.31 -8.39
C LEU A 67 2.42 6.37 -9.38
N GLU A 68 1.12 6.38 -9.68
CA GLU A 68 0.49 7.44 -10.48
C GLU A 68 0.68 8.81 -9.84
N VAL A 69 0.41 8.94 -8.53
CA VAL A 69 0.62 10.21 -7.80
C VAL A 69 2.09 10.62 -7.82
N VAL A 70 3.02 9.68 -7.61
CA VAL A 70 4.47 9.96 -7.67
C VAL A 70 4.86 10.45 -9.06
N LEU A 71 4.36 9.82 -10.13
CA LEU A 71 4.66 10.23 -11.51
C LEU A 71 4.06 11.61 -11.83
N GLN A 72 2.83 11.88 -11.37
CA GLN A 72 2.20 13.18 -11.52
C GLN A 72 3.01 14.27 -10.83
N GLU A 73 3.43 14.06 -9.58
CA GLU A 73 4.28 15.02 -8.86
C GLU A 73 5.65 15.21 -9.52
N LEU A 74 6.25 14.15 -10.07
CA LEU A 74 7.51 14.28 -10.82
C LEU A 74 7.32 15.12 -12.10
N SER A 75 6.18 15.01 -12.76
CA SER A 75 5.84 15.82 -13.94
C SER A 75 5.49 17.26 -13.60
N GLU A 76 4.83 17.51 -12.46
CA GLU A 76 4.43 18.85 -12.00
C GLU A 76 5.61 19.64 -11.42
N ASN A 77 6.55 18.98 -10.73
CA ASN A 77 7.78 19.58 -10.21
C ASN A 77 8.76 20.05 -11.30
N GLU A 78 8.50 19.77 -12.59
CA GLU A 78 9.17 20.43 -13.70
C GLU A 78 8.65 21.87 -13.96
N THR A 79 7.57 22.30 -13.28
CA THR A 79 6.85 23.55 -13.63
C THR A 79 6.40 24.49 -12.52
N ASP A 80 6.36 24.12 -11.23
CA ASP A 80 5.93 25.10 -10.20
C ASP A 80 6.55 24.89 -8.81
N ASP A 81 6.88 26.03 -8.20
CA ASP A 81 7.68 26.21 -6.99
C ASP A 81 6.77 26.41 -5.77
N GLY A 82 6.96 25.56 -4.76
CA GLY A 82 6.83 25.95 -3.35
C GLY A 82 5.43 26.15 -2.77
N ALA A 83 4.94 25.13 -2.04
CA ALA A 83 4.09 25.35 -0.86
C ALA A 83 4.47 24.38 0.27
N ALA A 84 4.43 24.90 1.50
CA ALA A 84 4.88 24.22 2.72
C ALA A 84 3.98 23.04 3.14
N PRO A 85 4.52 22.01 3.84
CA PRO A 85 3.78 20.82 4.24
C PRO A 85 3.02 21.04 5.56
N ASP A 86 1.72 20.72 5.55
CA ASP A 86 0.87 20.64 6.73
C ASP A 86 0.69 19.17 7.16
N LYS A 87 0.46 18.87 8.44
CA LYS A 87 0.19 17.49 8.90
C LYS A 87 -1.10 16.90 8.31
N GLU A 88 -1.97 17.76 7.80
CA GLU A 88 -3.11 17.38 6.96
C GLU A 88 -2.67 16.69 5.65
N ALA A 89 -1.45 16.94 5.15
CA ALA A 89 -0.96 16.36 3.90
C ALA A 89 -0.74 14.84 3.98
N MET A 90 -0.31 14.30 5.13
CA MET A 90 -0.23 12.83 5.34
C MET A 90 -1.62 12.18 5.29
N SER A 91 -2.62 12.80 5.92
CA SER A 91 -4.01 12.32 5.86
C SER A 91 -4.53 12.43 4.43
N SER A 92 -4.21 13.52 3.74
CA SER A 92 -4.59 13.76 2.35
C SER A 92 -4.01 12.71 1.41
N LEU A 93 -2.72 12.37 1.52
CA LEU A 93 -2.13 11.36 0.63
C LEU A 93 -2.73 9.96 0.86
N THR A 94 -2.93 9.55 2.12
CA THR A 94 -3.61 8.28 2.42
C THR A 94 -5.09 8.28 2.01
N GLU A 95 -5.71 9.44 1.85
CA GLU A 95 -7.06 9.57 1.28
C GLU A 95 -7.06 9.50 -0.24
N ILE A 96 -6.01 9.99 -0.90
CA ILE A 96 -5.89 9.97 -2.36
C ILE A 96 -5.59 8.55 -2.87
N VAL A 97 -4.63 7.86 -2.25
CA VAL A 97 -4.09 6.61 -2.81
C VAL A 97 -4.90 5.37 -2.43
N PHE A 98 -5.65 5.41 -1.33
CA PHE A 98 -6.54 4.32 -0.94
C PHE A 98 -7.96 4.61 -1.42
N PRO A 99 -8.48 3.90 -2.45
CA PRO A 99 -9.85 4.07 -2.91
C PRO A 99 -10.88 3.71 -1.83
N ASP A 100 -12.11 4.21 -2.00
CA ASP A 100 -13.29 3.92 -1.17
C ASP A 100 -13.85 2.49 -1.34
N ASP A 101 -12.99 1.55 -1.77
CA ASP A 101 -13.30 0.13 -1.77
C ASP A 101 -13.11 -0.45 -0.35
N ALA A 102 -14.01 -1.34 0.06
CA ALA A 102 -14.03 -1.89 1.42
C ALA A 102 -12.69 -2.54 1.83
N LYS A 103 -12.00 -3.21 0.89
CA LYS A 103 -10.72 -3.89 1.18
C LYS A 103 -9.55 -2.93 1.18
N CYS A 104 -9.57 -1.94 0.28
CA CYS A 104 -8.61 -0.84 0.31
C CYS A 104 -8.73 -0.03 1.61
N LEU A 105 -9.95 0.18 2.12
CA LEU A 105 -10.18 0.84 3.41
C LEU A 105 -9.66 0.04 4.61
N LEU A 106 -9.70 -1.30 4.55
CA LEU A 106 -9.06 -2.15 5.56
C LEU A 106 -7.54 -1.98 5.54
N LEU A 107 -6.93 -2.04 4.35
CA LEU A 107 -5.49 -1.79 4.19
C LEU A 107 -5.09 -0.40 4.68
N LYS A 108 -5.92 0.63 4.42
CA LYS A 108 -5.73 1.99 4.93
C LYS A 108 -5.70 2.04 6.45
N ARG A 109 -6.60 1.30 7.11
CA ARG A 109 -6.64 1.22 8.58
C ARG A 109 -5.40 0.52 9.12
N GLU A 110 -5.04 -0.62 8.56
CA GLU A 110 -3.84 -1.37 8.96
C GLU A 110 -2.56 -0.53 8.81
N PHE A 111 -2.44 0.21 7.70
CA PHE A 111 -1.33 1.13 7.49
C PHE A 111 -1.26 2.23 8.57
N LYS A 112 -2.40 2.84 8.91
CA LYS A 112 -2.47 3.83 10.00
C LYS A 112 -2.07 3.23 11.35
N ASP A 113 -2.49 2.00 11.62
CA ASP A 113 -2.12 1.27 12.84
C ASP A 113 -0.62 0.96 12.87
N GLU A 114 -0.01 0.59 11.74
CA GLU A 114 1.43 0.32 11.65
C GLU A 114 2.27 1.59 11.86
N LEU A 115 1.85 2.72 11.27
CA LEU A 115 2.49 4.02 11.52
C LEU A 115 2.41 4.44 12.99
N SER A 116 1.30 4.15 13.67
CA SER A 116 1.14 4.48 15.09
C SER A 116 2.11 3.71 16.01
N LYS A 117 2.65 2.57 15.55
CA LYS A 117 3.63 1.75 16.29
C LYS A 117 5.08 2.19 16.07
N LEU A 118 5.32 3.01 15.04
CA LEU A 118 6.64 3.53 14.66
C LEU A 118 6.98 4.88 15.31
N ASN A 119 5.99 5.55 15.92
CA ASN A 119 6.12 6.83 16.65
C ASN A 119 6.00 6.61 18.16
#